data_AF-A0A416ECX0-F1
#
_entry.id   AF-A0A416ECX0-F1
#
_cell.length_a   1.000
_cell.length_b   1.000
_cell.length_c   1.000
_cell.angle_alpha   90.00
_cell.angle_beta   90.00
_cell.angle_gamma   90.00
#
_symmetry.space_group_name_H-M   'P 1'
#
loop_
_entity.id
_entity.type
_entity.pdbx_description
1 polymer ?
#
loop_
_entity_poly.entity_id
_entity_poly.type
_entity_poly.pdbx_seq_one_letter_code
_entity_poly.pdbx_strand_id
1 'polypeptide(L)'
;MENGLNRIENILPGGEISLPGLNTEFDFSGLMEKAGEVFVVRKAVPGQDIVLTNPVGLGGTVLLAGLYKEKLCSSLAESFVEEAGELLKYLKLAPEAAVAGRHGETAMLAVSRGGLFAALWIFGEALNTGLEVQLKEIPIKQQTIEFCEVFELNPYQLLCGGCSLLAVDNGSDAVRLLKEEGCAAAVIGKITKGRDRVIIGKEGRRYLTRPQPDELCKIVRIPGWPEISGR
;
A
#
# COMPACT_ATOMS: atom_id res chain seq x y z
N MET A 1 -31.24 16.72 -8.65
CA MET A 1 -30.30 16.15 -7.66
C MET A 1 -30.42 14.64 -7.76
N GLU A 2 -29.81 14.06 -8.79
CA GLU A 2 -29.69 12.62 -8.94
C GLU A 2 -28.32 12.23 -8.38
N ASN A 3 -28.33 11.36 -7.36
CA ASN A 3 -27.17 10.97 -6.59
C ASN A 3 -26.13 10.25 -7.46
N GLY A 4 -24.89 10.73 -7.44
CA GLY A 4 -23.72 10.08 -8.05
C GLY A 4 -23.39 8.67 -7.50
N LEU A 5 -24.18 8.15 -6.58
CA LEU A 5 -24.09 6.79 -6.04
C LEU A 5 -24.45 5.70 -7.06
N ASN A 6 -25.26 6.01 -8.09
CA ASN A 6 -25.70 5.01 -9.09
C ASN A 6 -24.69 4.79 -10.23
N ARG A 7 -23.50 5.41 -10.22
CA ARG A 7 -22.45 5.17 -11.24
C ARG A 7 -21.44 4.08 -10.86
N ILE A 8 -21.52 3.52 -9.66
CA ILE A 8 -20.52 2.58 -9.11
C ILE A 8 -20.87 1.10 -9.44
N GLU A 9 -22.07 0.84 -9.98
CA GLU A 9 -22.53 -0.54 -10.26
C GLU A 9 -21.82 -1.24 -11.43
N ASN A 10 -20.98 -0.54 -12.20
CA ASN A 10 -20.22 -1.11 -13.32
C ASN A 10 -18.70 -1.24 -13.07
N ILE A 11 -18.24 -1.18 -11.82
CA ILE A 11 -16.82 -1.46 -11.51
C ILE A 11 -16.65 -2.98 -11.43
N LEU A 12 -16.46 -3.61 -12.59
CA LEU A 12 -16.19 -5.05 -12.68
C LEU A 12 -14.86 -5.38 -11.98
N PRO A 13 -14.76 -6.55 -11.32
CA PRO A 13 -13.49 -7.07 -10.84
C PRO A 13 -12.72 -7.61 -12.06
N GLY A 14 -11.98 -6.73 -12.76
CA GLY A 14 -11.15 -7.12 -13.90
C GLY A 14 -11.20 -6.20 -15.12
N GLY A 15 -11.36 -4.89 -14.96
CA GLY A 15 -11.34 -3.95 -16.07
C GLY A 15 -10.89 -2.53 -15.68
N GLU A 16 -10.63 -1.71 -16.69
CA GLU A 16 -10.30 -0.28 -16.51
C GLU A 16 -11.40 0.42 -15.71
N ILE A 17 -11.00 1.10 -14.63
CA ILE A 17 -11.89 1.93 -13.81
C ILE A 17 -11.79 3.36 -14.31
N SER A 18 -12.94 3.94 -14.66
CA SER A 18 -13.02 5.36 -15.01
C SER A 18 -12.85 6.23 -13.77
N LEU A 19 -11.88 7.15 -13.81
CA LEU A 19 -11.54 8.08 -12.74
C LEU A 19 -11.87 9.52 -13.21
N PRO A 20 -13.15 9.91 -13.21
CA PRO A 20 -13.59 11.19 -13.79
C PRO A 20 -12.94 12.40 -13.11
N GLY A 21 -12.69 12.34 -11.79
CA GLY A 21 -12.00 13.40 -11.05
C GLY A 21 -10.56 13.64 -11.53
N LEU A 22 -9.95 12.67 -12.22
CA LEU A 22 -8.60 12.75 -12.75
C LEU A 22 -8.56 12.75 -14.28
N ASN A 23 -9.72 12.79 -14.95
CA ASN A 23 -9.86 12.74 -16.40
C ASN A 23 -9.07 11.57 -17.04
N THR A 24 -9.12 10.39 -16.41
CA THR A 24 -8.35 9.23 -16.86
C THR A 24 -9.04 7.92 -16.51
N GLU A 25 -8.52 6.82 -17.03
CA GLU A 25 -8.95 5.47 -16.69
C GLU A 25 -7.73 4.66 -16.25
N PHE A 26 -7.93 3.75 -15.29
CA PHE A 26 -6.83 2.93 -14.78
C PHE A 26 -7.30 1.53 -14.43
N ASP A 27 -6.55 0.53 -14.88
CA ASP A 27 -6.78 -0.85 -14.53
C ASP A 27 -6.11 -1.19 -13.19
N PHE A 28 -6.92 -1.43 -12.16
CA PHE A 28 -6.47 -1.82 -10.83
C PHE A 28 -6.37 -3.35 -10.68
N SER A 29 -6.77 -4.16 -11.68
CA SER A 29 -6.82 -5.62 -11.59
C SER A 29 -5.48 -6.22 -11.17
N GLY A 30 -4.38 -5.83 -11.81
CA GLY A 30 -3.04 -6.31 -11.50
C GLY A 30 -2.55 -5.96 -10.08
N LEU A 31 -3.07 -4.88 -9.49
CA LEU A 31 -2.82 -4.53 -8.08
C LEU A 31 -3.59 -5.44 -7.12
N MET A 32 -4.79 -5.88 -7.52
CA MET A 32 -5.66 -6.72 -6.70
C MET A 32 -5.31 -8.21 -6.75
N GLU A 33 -4.86 -8.71 -7.91
CA GLU A 33 -4.53 -10.12 -8.14
C GLU A 33 -3.31 -10.58 -7.34
N LYS A 34 -2.29 -9.72 -7.20
CA LYS A 34 -1.03 -10.06 -6.51
C LYS A 34 -1.07 -9.92 -4.99
N ALA A 35 -2.26 -9.81 -4.40
CA ALA A 35 -2.44 -9.66 -2.97
C ALA A 35 -2.07 -10.94 -2.22
N GLY A 36 -0.95 -10.89 -1.48
CA GLY A 36 -0.59 -11.92 -0.49
C GLY A 36 0.43 -12.96 -0.93
N GLU A 37 0.91 -12.92 -2.17
CA GLU A 37 2.01 -13.79 -2.60
C GLU A 37 3.36 -13.27 -2.12
N VAL A 38 3.99 -14.01 -1.22
CA VAL A 38 5.33 -13.71 -0.72
C VAL A 38 6.35 -14.48 -1.56
N PHE A 39 7.23 -13.75 -2.24
CA PHE A 39 8.36 -14.32 -2.93
C PHE A 39 9.52 -14.51 -1.96
N VAL A 40 9.99 -15.74 -1.77
CA VAL A 40 11.07 -16.08 -0.84
C VAL A 40 12.26 -16.60 -1.61
N VAL A 41 13.37 -15.85 -1.58
CA VAL A 41 14.65 -16.23 -2.21
C VAL A 41 15.43 -17.18 -1.32
N ARG A 42 15.52 -16.84 -0.03
CA ARG A 42 16.11 -17.69 1.02
C ARG A 42 15.35 -17.49 2.32
N LYS A 43 15.68 -18.25 3.36
CA LYS A 43 15.04 -18.09 4.67
C LYS A 43 15.41 -16.75 5.28
N ALA A 44 14.42 -15.93 5.64
CA ALA A 44 14.63 -14.70 6.38
C ALA A 44 15.17 -14.99 7.79
N VAL A 45 16.08 -14.14 8.25
CA VAL A 45 16.74 -14.30 9.56
C VAL A 45 16.58 -13.05 10.41
N PRO A 46 16.45 -13.21 11.75
CA PRO A 46 16.42 -12.07 12.66
C PRO A 46 17.63 -11.15 12.50
N GLY A 47 17.40 -9.84 12.51
CA GLY A 47 18.41 -8.81 12.31
C GLY A 47 18.37 -8.15 10.94
N GLN A 48 17.78 -8.82 9.93
CA GLN A 48 17.55 -8.25 8.60
C GLN A 48 16.67 -7.01 8.67
N ASP A 49 16.95 -6.06 7.78
CA ASP A 49 16.15 -4.86 7.60
C ASP A 49 14.89 -5.14 6.80
N ILE A 50 13.81 -4.44 7.16
CA ILE A 50 12.59 -4.37 6.37
C ILE A 50 12.63 -3.05 5.61
N VAL A 51 12.69 -3.14 4.29
CA VAL A 51 12.63 -1.99 3.38
C VAL A 51 11.26 -1.92 2.74
N LEU A 52 10.71 -0.71 2.65
CA LEU A 52 9.48 -0.41 1.93
C LEU A 52 9.83 0.38 0.67
N THR A 53 9.35 -0.05 -0.49
CA THR A 53 9.45 0.69 -1.74
C THR A 53 8.23 1.57 -1.94
N ASN A 54 8.44 2.82 -2.33
CA ASN A 54 7.47 3.89 -2.51
C ASN A 54 6.59 4.19 -1.26
N PRO A 55 5.91 5.34 -1.23
CA PRO A 55 4.97 5.65 -0.16
C PRO A 55 3.76 4.71 -0.11
N VAL A 56 3.16 4.55 1.07
CA VAL A 56 1.95 3.72 1.26
C VAL A 56 0.67 4.46 0.84
N GLY A 57 -0.39 3.68 0.54
CA GLY A 57 -1.74 4.21 0.31
C GLY A 57 -1.93 4.91 -1.04
N LEU A 58 -0.97 4.81 -1.95
CA LEU A 58 -1.02 5.50 -3.25
C LEU A 58 -2.25 5.07 -4.09
N GLY A 59 -2.54 3.77 -4.14
CA GLY A 59 -3.67 3.22 -4.90
C GLY A 59 -5.01 3.80 -4.45
N GLY A 60 -5.26 3.80 -3.14
CA GLY A 60 -6.47 4.38 -2.59
C GLY A 60 -6.51 5.91 -2.70
N THR A 61 -5.36 6.59 -2.62
CA THR A 61 -5.30 8.05 -2.83
C THR A 61 -5.75 8.42 -4.25
N VAL A 62 -5.25 7.70 -5.26
CA VAL A 62 -5.67 7.89 -6.66
C VAL A 62 -7.14 7.58 -6.85
N LEU A 63 -7.62 6.48 -6.27
CA LEU A 63 -9.03 6.09 -6.37
C LEU A 63 -9.95 7.14 -5.73
N LEU A 64 -9.58 7.67 -4.57
CA LEU A 64 -10.30 8.72 -3.87
C LEU A 64 -10.39 10.01 -4.70
N ALA A 65 -9.27 10.48 -5.25
CA ALA A 65 -9.28 11.65 -6.13
C ALA A 65 -10.11 11.41 -7.39
N GLY A 66 -10.01 10.22 -7.99
CA GLY A 66 -10.74 9.88 -9.21
C GLY A 66 -12.25 9.78 -9.02
N LEU A 67 -12.71 9.16 -7.93
CA LEU A 67 -14.13 8.89 -7.70
C LEU A 67 -14.83 10.00 -6.91
N TYR A 68 -14.10 10.73 -6.06
CA TYR A 68 -14.69 11.65 -5.08
C TYR A 68 -14.07 13.05 -5.09
N LYS A 69 -13.61 13.53 -6.26
CA LYS A 69 -13.04 14.88 -6.42
C LYS A 69 -13.92 15.98 -5.80
N GLU A 70 -15.22 16.00 -6.09
CA GLU A 70 -16.13 17.04 -5.54
C GLU A 70 -16.14 17.06 -4.01
N LYS A 71 -16.14 15.89 -3.36
CA LYS A 71 -16.12 15.78 -1.90
C LYS A 71 -14.78 16.26 -1.34
N LEU A 72 -13.66 15.89 -1.98
CA LEU A 72 -12.33 16.36 -1.57
C LEU A 72 -12.19 17.88 -1.73
N CYS A 73 -12.64 18.43 -2.86
CA CYS A 73 -12.63 19.87 -3.14
C CYS A 73 -13.54 20.70 -2.22
N SER A 74 -14.43 20.05 -1.44
CA SER A 74 -15.21 20.76 -0.41
C SER A 74 -14.37 21.18 0.80
N SER A 75 -13.17 20.63 0.97
CA SER A 75 -12.27 20.89 2.10
C SER A 75 -10.83 21.16 1.69
N LEU A 76 -10.43 20.77 0.48
CA LEU A 76 -9.06 20.89 -0.04
C LEU A 76 -9.04 21.72 -1.33
N ALA A 77 -7.89 22.31 -1.64
CA ALA A 77 -7.71 23.04 -2.89
C ALA A 77 -7.80 22.09 -4.09
N GLU A 78 -8.50 22.52 -5.16
CA GLU A 78 -8.71 21.68 -6.34
C GLU A 78 -7.39 21.23 -6.98
N SER A 79 -6.40 22.12 -7.10
CA SER A 79 -5.08 21.78 -7.64
C SER A 79 -4.39 20.67 -6.85
N PHE A 80 -4.54 20.67 -5.52
CA PHE A 80 -3.97 19.63 -4.65
C PHE A 80 -4.64 18.27 -4.86
N VAL A 81 -5.95 18.26 -5.14
CA VAL A 81 -6.69 17.04 -5.49
C VAL A 81 -6.28 16.52 -6.87
N GLU A 82 -6.12 17.41 -7.85
CA GLU A 82 -5.70 17.05 -9.21
C GLU A 82 -4.27 16.49 -9.27
N GLU A 83 -3.35 17.04 -8.47
CA GLU A 83 -1.98 16.54 -8.35
C GLU A 83 -1.90 15.08 -7.89
N ALA A 84 -2.94 14.54 -7.23
CA ALA A 84 -3.00 13.12 -6.90
C ALA A 84 -3.00 12.22 -8.15
N GLY A 85 -3.42 12.73 -9.31
CA GLY A 85 -3.32 12.04 -10.59
C GLY A 85 -1.87 11.71 -10.98
N GLU A 86 -0.89 12.49 -10.54
CA GLU A 86 0.52 12.17 -10.77
C GLU A 86 0.96 10.88 -10.09
N LEU A 87 0.23 10.43 -9.05
CA LEU A 87 0.58 9.23 -8.31
C LEU A 87 0.34 7.95 -9.14
N LEU A 88 -0.45 8.03 -10.22
CA LEU A 88 -0.63 6.94 -11.18
C LEU A 88 0.70 6.44 -11.77
N LYS A 89 1.73 7.29 -11.85
CA LYS A 89 3.06 6.88 -12.32
C LYS A 89 3.68 5.80 -11.43
N TYR A 90 3.45 5.85 -10.11
CA TYR A 90 3.94 4.83 -9.18
C TYR A 90 3.17 3.52 -9.34
N LEU A 91 1.86 3.58 -9.62
CA LEU A 91 1.02 2.38 -9.80
C LEU A 91 1.33 1.64 -11.11
N LYS A 92 1.79 2.37 -12.13
CA LYS A 92 2.22 1.82 -13.43
C LYS A 92 3.61 1.21 -13.39
N LEU A 93 4.43 1.60 -12.41
CA LEU A 93 5.70 0.94 -12.14
C LEU A 93 5.36 -0.37 -11.43
N ALA A 94 5.77 -1.50 -11.99
CA ALA A 94 5.77 -2.78 -11.29
C ALA A 94 7.14 -2.92 -10.61
N PRO A 95 7.34 -2.39 -9.38
CA PRO A 95 8.62 -2.54 -8.70
C PRO A 95 8.97 -4.03 -8.49
N GLU A 96 7.99 -4.91 -8.41
CA GLU A 96 8.23 -6.33 -8.06
C GLU A 96 9.09 -7.07 -9.08
N ALA A 97 8.90 -6.84 -10.39
CA ALA A 97 9.67 -7.51 -11.44
C ALA A 97 11.04 -6.86 -11.69
N ALA A 98 11.18 -5.58 -11.34
CA ALA A 98 12.44 -4.85 -11.47
C ALA A 98 13.39 -5.10 -10.29
N VAL A 99 12.85 -5.37 -9.10
CA VAL A 99 13.61 -5.45 -7.84
C VAL A 99 13.94 -6.89 -7.45
N ALA A 100 13.06 -7.86 -7.75
CA ALA A 100 13.19 -9.26 -7.30
C ALA A 100 14.56 -9.90 -7.63
N GLY A 101 15.29 -10.28 -6.59
CA GLY A 101 16.57 -10.96 -6.62
C GLY A 101 17.77 -10.06 -6.97
N ARG A 102 17.58 -8.74 -7.09
CA ARG A 102 18.64 -7.82 -7.56
C ARG A 102 19.34 -7.05 -6.46
N HIS A 103 18.70 -6.89 -5.29
CA HIS A 103 19.23 -6.05 -4.21
C HIS A 103 19.64 -6.88 -2.98
N GLY A 104 19.82 -8.18 -3.17
CA GLY A 104 20.21 -9.10 -2.11
C GLY A 104 19.10 -9.44 -1.12
N GLU A 105 17.85 -9.07 -1.45
CA GLU A 105 16.70 -9.39 -0.62
C GLU A 105 16.48 -10.89 -0.49
N THR A 106 16.01 -11.25 0.68
CA THR A 106 15.73 -12.61 1.10
C THR A 106 14.27 -12.96 0.87
N ALA A 107 13.39 -11.97 0.95
CA ALA A 107 11.99 -12.10 0.62
C ALA A 107 11.39 -10.77 0.18
N MET A 108 10.32 -10.85 -0.59
CA MET A 108 9.57 -9.71 -1.11
C MET A 108 8.06 -9.98 -1.04
N LEU A 109 7.26 -8.94 -0.78
CA LEU A 109 5.81 -8.97 -0.87
C LEU A 109 5.30 -7.64 -1.42
N ALA A 110 4.48 -7.68 -2.47
CA ALA A 110 3.74 -6.51 -2.94
C ALA A 110 2.72 -6.06 -1.88
N VAL A 111 2.66 -4.76 -1.62
CA VAL A 111 1.65 -4.16 -0.73
C VAL A 111 0.45 -3.77 -1.60
N SER A 112 -0.70 -4.37 -1.32
CA SER A 112 -1.94 -4.10 -2.07
C SER A 112 -3.13 -3.84 -1.14
N ARG A 113 -4.12 -4.73 -1.13
CA ARG A 113 -5.37 -4.59 -0.36
C ARG A 113 -5.13 -4.76 1.14
N GLY A 114 -5.84 -3.97 1.93
CA GLY A 114 -5.63 -3.91 3.39
C GLY A 114 -4.36 -3.16 3.79
N GLY A 115 -3.67 -2.57 2.82
CA GLY A 115 -2.52 -1.70 3.00
C GLY A 115 -1.30 -2.35 3.64
N LEU A 116 -0.44 -1.51 4.20
CA LEU A 116 0.83 -1.91 4.83
C LEU A 116 0.61 -2.87 6.01
N PHE A 117 -0.41 -2.66 6.84
CA PHE A 117 -0.61 -3.49 8.02
C PHE A 117 -0.99 -4.93 7.66
N ALA A 118 -1.84 -5.11 6.64
CA ALA A 118 -2.12 -6.43 6.10
C ALA A 118 -0.84 -7.07 5.53
N ALA A 119 -0.06 -6.32 4.75
CA ALA A 119 1.16 -6.81 4.14
C ALA A 119 2.21 -7.24 5.19
N LEU A 120 2.46 -6.44 6.23
CA LEU A 120 3.37 -6.80 7.33
C LEU A 120 2.90 -8.08 8.04
N TRP A 121 1.60 -8.23 8.27
CA TRP A 121 1.04 -9.45 8.84
C TRP A 121 1.22 -10.66 7.89
N ILE A 122 1.00 -10.52 6.60
CA ILE A 122 1.22 -11.63 5.66
C ILE A 122 2.72 -11.98 5.60
N PHE A 123 3.57 -10.96 5.58
CA PHE A 123 5.01 -11.12 5.45
C PHE A 123 5.63 -11.89 6.61
N GLY A 124 5.35 -11.50 7.86
CA GLY A 124 5.85 -12.27 9.01
C GLY A 124 5.27 -13.68 9.11
N GLU A 125 4.08 -13.95 8.53
CA GLU A 125 3.45 -15.28 8.56
C GLU A 125 4.19 -16.20 7.60
N ALA A 126 4.34 -15.74 6.35
CA ALA A 126 5.04 -16.47 5.31
C ALA A 126 6.50 -16.73 5.67
N LEU A 127 7.15 -15.79 6.35
CA LEU A 127 8.55 -15.92 6.78
C LEU A 127 8.72 -16.69 8.10
N ASN A 128 7.62 -16.96 8.84
CA ASN A 128 7.64 -17.57 10.16
C ASN A 128 8.64 -16.87 11.12
N THR A 129 8.58 -15.53 11.14
CA THR A 129 9.45 -14.64 11.94
C THR A 129 8.64 -13.54 12.63
N GLY A 130 9.25 -12.88 13.60
CA GLY A 130 8.74 -11.64 14.15
C GLY A 130 9.16 -10.45 13.29
N LEU A 131 8.52 -9.31 13.50
CA LEU A 131 8.91 -8.04 12.89
C LEU A 131 8.64 -6.87 13.84
N GLU A 132 9.46 -5.85 13.70
CA GLU A 132 9.30 -4.57 14.40
C GLU A 132 9.46 -3.44 13.40
N VAL A 133 8.43 -2.62 13.25
CA VAL A 133 8.37 -1.51 12.29
C VAL A 133 8.13 -0.19 13.02
N GLN A 134 8.86 0.83 12.61
CA GLN A 134 8.79 2.18 13.14
C GLN A 134 7.80 3.01 12.32
N LEU A 135 6.69 3.41 12.93
CA LEU A 135 5.61 4.10 12.24
C LEU A 135 6.10 5.41 11.59
N LYS A 136 7.01 6.12 12.27
CA LYS A 136 7.62 7.38 11.83
C LYS A 136 8.53 7.26 10.60
N GLU A 137 9.00 6.05 10.28
CA GLU A 137 9.90 5.81 9.16
C GLU A 137 9.13 5.42 7.89
N ILE A 138 7.81 5.19 8.00
CA ILE A 138 6.98 4.80 6.86
C ILE A 138 6.72 6.02 5.98
N PRO A 139 7.13 6.00 4.71
CA PRO A 139 6.85 7.08 3.78
C PRO A 139 5.36 7.11 3.43
N ILE A 140 4.77 8.29 3.52
CA ILE A 140 3.37 8.59 3.16
C ILE A 140 3.31 9.96 2.46
N LYS A 141 2.44 10.10 1.45
CA LYS A 141 2.23 11.39 0.77
C LYS A 141 1.24 12.26 1.55
N GLN A 142 1.40 13.59 1.46
CA GLN A 142 0.47 14.52 2.09
C GLN A 142 -0.96 14.31 1.57
N GLN A 143 -1.14 14.10 0.27
CA GLN A 143 -2.45 13.81 -0.32
C GLN A 143 -3.10 12.59 0.34
N THR A 144 -2.34 11.52 0.62
CA THR A 144 -2.85 10.33 1.29
C THR A 144 -3.36 10.67 2.70
N ILE A 145 -2.62 11.47 3.46
CA ILE A 145 -3.02 11.89 4.81
C ILE A 145 -4.31 12.70 4.73
N GLU A 146 -4.31 13.80 3.97
CA GLU A 146 -5.43 14.74 3.87
C GLU A 146 -6.71 14.06 3.34
N PHE A 147 -6.58 13.18 2.34
CA PHE A 147 -7.73 12.47 1.80
C PHE A 147 -8.27 11.46 2.81
N CYS A 148 -7.39 10.72 3.49
CA CYS A 148 -7.81 9.84 4.57
C CYS A 148 -8.52 10.62 5.69
N GLU A 149 -8.08 11.82 6.03
CA GLU A 149 -8.77 12.67 7.02
C GLU A 149 -10.18 13.07 6.58
N VAL A 150 -10.38 13.48 5.32
CA VAL A 150 -11.71 13.83 4.77
C VAL A 150 -12.71 12.67 4.85
N PHE A 151 -12.23 11.43 4.77
CA PHE A 151 -13.06 10.21 4.78
C PHE A 151 -12.96 9.40 6.07
N GLU A 152 -12.24 9.89 7.09
CA GLU A 152 -11.97 9.18 8.36
C GLU A 152 -11.40 7.77 8.16
N LEU A 153 -10.47 7.64 7.21
CA LEU A 153 -9.81 6.38 6.85
C LEU A 153 -8.43 6.25 7.50
N ASN A 154 -7.99 5.01 7.70
CA ASN A 154 -6.61 4.75 8.11
C ASN A 154 -5.66 4.60 6.90
N PRO A 155 -4.66 5.49 6.71
CA PRO A 155 -3.78 5.43 5.55
C PRO A 155 -2.91 4.18 5.49
N TYR A 156 -2.62 3.52 6.62
CA TYR A 156 -1.81 2.30 6.67
C TYR A 156 -2.59 1.03 6.31
N GLN A 157 -3.92 1.14 6.21
CA GLN A 157 -4.84 0.07 5.81
C GLN A 157 -5.56 0.36 4.49
N LEU A 158 -5.18 1.46 3.84
CA LEU A 158 -5.69 1.88 2.54
C LEU A 158 -5.01 1.08 1.43
N LEU A 159 -5.78 0.77 0.36
CA LEU A 159 -5.25 0.15 -0.85
C LEU A 159 -3.93 0.78 -1.27
N CYS A 160 -2.91 -0.06 -1.31
CA CYS A 160 -1.63 0.29 -1.84
C CYS A 160 -1.48 -0.27 -3.26
N GLY A 161 -0.46 0.20 -3.96
CA GLY A 161 -0.07 -0.28 -5.28
C GLY A 161 1.24 0.37 -5.68
N GLY A 162 2.05 -0.31 -6.48
CA GLY A 162 3.40 0.17 -6.82
C GLY A 162 4.34 0.26 -5.61
N CYS A 163 4.10 -0.54 -4.58
CA CYS A 163 4.80 -0.51 -3.29
C CYS A 163 5.04 -1.95 -2.82
N SER A 164 6.20 -2.24 -2.24
CA SER A 164 6.60 -3.59 -1.84
C SER A 164 7.40 -3.59 -0.55
N LEU A 165 7.24 -4.64 0.26
CA LEU A 165 8.09 -4.97 1.39
C LEU A 165 9.25 -5.85 0.94
N LEU A 166 10.45 -5.57 1.43
CA LEU A 166 11.66 -6.38 1.22
C LEU A 166 12.28 -6.72 2.56
N ALA A 167 12.74 -7.96 2.72
CA ALA A 167 13.65 -8.35 3.81
C ALA A 167 15.08 -8.40 3.26
N VAL A 168 16.01 -7.60 3.77
CA VAL A 168 17.37 -7.46 3.24
C VAL A 168 18.42 -7.48 4.34
N ASP A 169 19.64 -7.94 4.04
CA ASP A 169 20.75 -7.94 5.01
C ASP A 169 21.30 -6.53 5.29
N ASN A 170 21.29 -5.66 4.27
CA ASN A 170 21.70 -4.26 4.38
C ASN A 170 20.63 -3.34 3.77
N GLY A 171 19.77 -2.79 4.61
CA GLY A 171 18.69 -1.90 4.20
C GLY A 171 19.17 -0.60 3.56
N SER A 172 20.25 -0.01 4.08
CA SER A 172 20.80 1.23 3.52
C SER A 172 21.31 1.07 2.09
N ASP A 173 21.99 -0.04 1.79
CA ASP A 173 22.46 -0.32 0.44
C ASP A 173 21.29 -0.57 -0.52
N ALA A 174 20.29 -1.35 -0.09
CA ALA A 174 19.09 -1.59 -0.88
C ALA A 174 18.36 -0.28 -1.21
N VAL A 175 18.16 0.60 -0.22
CA VAL A 175 17.54 1.92 -0.41
C VAL A 175 18.33 2.78 -1.40
N ARG A 176 19.67 2.79 -1.30
CA ARG A 176 20.53 3.54 -2.24
C ARG A 176 20.35 3.04 -3.67
N LEU A 177 20.43 1.73 -3.90
CA LEU A 177 20.30 1.12 -5.23
C LEU A 177 18.90 1.38 -5.83
N LEU A 178 17.84 1.19 -5.03
CA LEU A 178 16.47 1.49 -5.45
C LEU A 178 16.32 2.95 -5.89
N LYS A 179 16.93 3.88 -5.14
CA LYS A 179 16.89 5.31 -5.47
C LYS A 179 17.63 5.64 -6.76
N GLU A 180 18.75 4.98 -7.04
CA GLU A 180 19.50 5.11 -8.30
C GLU A 180 18.66 4.67 -9.52
N GLU A 181 17.74 3.72 -9.31
CA GLU A 181 16.78 3.23 -10.31
C GLU A 181 15.48 4.05 -10.37
N GLY A 182 15.39 5.15 -9.62
CA GLY A 182 14.20 6.02 -9.59
C GLY A 182 13.06 5.51 -8.71
N CYS A 183 13.31 4.48 -7.89
CA CYS A 183 12.36 3.95 -6.91
C CYS A 183 12.62 4.57 -5.53
N ALA A 184 11.62 5.25 -4.96
CA ALA A 184 11.75 5.73 -3.59
C ALA A 184 11.75 4.52 -2.63
N ALA A 185 12.54 4.57 -1.56
CA ALA A 185 12.55 3.49 -0.57
C ALA A 185 12.99 4.00 0.81
N ALA A 186 12.59 3.28 1.85
CA ALA A 186 13.01 3.55 3.22
C ALA A 186 13.16 2.25 4.01
N VAL A 187 14.13 2.21 4.93
CA VAL A 187 14.18 1.16 5.96
C VAL A 187 13.13 1.51 7.01
N ILE A 188 12.11 0.67 7.14
CA ILE A 188 10.99 0.92 8.05
C ILE A 188 11.07 0.09 9.33
N GLY A 189 11.94 -0.92 9.39
CA GLY A 189 11.96 -1.85 10.52
C GLY A 189 12.96 -2.98 10.37
N LYS A 190 12.78 -4.02 11.18
CA LYS A 190 13.64 -5.21 11.20
C LYS A 190 12.84 -6.49 11.39
N ILE A 191 13.37 -7.58 10.84
CA ILE A 191 12.97 -8.94 11.17
C ILE A 191 13.51 -9.27 12.57
N THR A 192 12.67 -9.85 13.41
CA THR A 192 12.98 -10.20 14.79
C THR A 192 12.76 -11.69 15.05
N LYS A 193 13.24 -12.17 16.21
CA LYS A 193 12.98 -13.54 16.66
C LYS A 193 11.52 -13.69 17.09
N GLY A 194 11.01 -14.92 17.04
CA GLY A 194 9.64 -15.23 17.49
C GLY A 194 8.61 -15.02 16.39
N ARG A 195 7.38 -14.63 16.78
CA ARG A 195 6.24 -14.41 15.87
C ARG A 195 5.52 -13.08 16.12
N ASP A 196 6.10 -12.25 16.99
CA ASP A 196 5.53 -10.95 17.34
C ASP A 196 5.63 -10.00 16.16
N ARG A 197 4.54 -9.31 15.85
CA ARG A 197 4.48 -8.32 14.78
C ARG A 197 4.12 -7.00 15.38
N VAL A 198 5.09 -6.10 15.41
CA VAL A 198 5.00 -4.90 16.21
C VAL A 198 5.12 -3.67 15.34
N ILE A 199 4.23 -2.71 15.59
CA ILE A 199 4.36 -1.33 15.16
C ILE A 199 4.75 -0.48 16.37
N ILE A 200 5.81 0.30 16.24
CA ILE A 200 6.24 1.28 17.23
C ILE A 200 5.81 2.66 16.72
N GLY A 201 4.85 3.25 17.42
CA GLY A 201 4.38 4.61 17.19
C GLY A 201 4.89 5.59 18.26
N LYS A 202 4.41 6.83 18.20
CA LYS A 202 4.70 7.85 19.23
C LYS A 202 4.16 7.45 20.61
N GLU A 203 3.00 6.80 20.65
CA GLU A 203 2.30 6.38 21.87
C GLU A 203 2.80 5.03 22.42
N GLY A 204 3.78 4.43 21.76
CA GLY A 204 4.41 3.18 22.20
C GLY A 204 4.22 2.03 21.23
N ARG A 205 4.21 0.83 21.79
CA ARG A 205 4.33 -0.45 21.07
C ARG A 205 2.96 -1.08 20.90
N ARG A 206 2.56 -1.40 19.67
CA ARG A 206 1.29 -2.08 19.34
C ARG A 206 1.55 -3.35 18.54
N TYR A 207 0.79 -4.40 18.86
CA TYR A 207 0.79 -5.64 18.11
C TYR A 207 -0.16 -5.55 16.90
N LEU A 208 0.30 -6.03 15.74
CA LEU A 208 -0.57 -6.23 14.59
C LEU A 208 -1.50 -7.41 14.84
N THR A 209 -2.79 -7.18 14.61
CA THR A 209 -3.81 -8.22 14.54
C THR A 209 -3.84 -8.81 13.14
N ARG A 210 -4.68 -9.84 12.93
CA ARG A 210 -4.93 -10.38 11.59
C ARG A 210 -5.36 -9.27 10.61
N PRO A 211 -5.08 -9.44 9.29
CA PRO A 211 -5.47 -8.47 8.27
C PRO A 211 -6.95 -8.14 8.38
N GLN A 212 -7.25 -6.85 8.30
CA GLN A 212 -8.62 -6.35 8.27
C GLN A 212 -8.99 -6.01 6.82
N PRO A 213 -10.29 -5.88 6.50
CA PRO A 213 -10.72 -5.34 5.21
C PRO A 213 -10.04 -4.00 4.89
N ASP A 214 -9.88 -3.73 3.59
CA ASP A 214 -9.35 -2.45 3.12
C ASP A 214 -10.23 -1.29 3.60
N GLU A 215 -9.61 -0.19 3.98
CA GLU A 215 -10.32 1.01 4.42
C GLU A 215 -11.24 1.58 3.32
N LEU A 216 -10.89 1.38 2.05
CA LEU A 216 -11.76 1.74 0.94
C LEU A 216 -13.12 1.04 0.97
N CYS A 217 -13.24 -0.15 1.57
CA CYS A 217 -14.52 -0.85 1.66
C CYS A 217 -15.57 -0.08 2.48
N LYS A 218 -15.17 0.90 3.29
CA LYS A 218 -16.10 1.79 4.02
C LYS A 218 -16.83 2.75 3.10
N ILE A 219 -16.23 3.09 1.96
CA ILE A 219 -16.68 4.19 1.09
C ILE A 219 -16.96 3.75 -0.35
N VAL A 220 -16.26 2.74 -0.87
CA VAL A 220 -16.43 2.25 -2.23
C VAL A 220 -17.09 0.88 -2.19
N ARG A 221 -18.20 0.75 -2.92
CA ARG A 221 -18.81 -0.55 -3.21
C ARG A 221 -18.39 -0.97 -4.60
N ILE A 222 -17.30 -1.71 -4.72
CA ILE A 222 -16.85 -2.30 -5.99
C ILE A 222 -17.45 -3.71 -6.10
N PRO A 223 -18.35 -3.98 -7.06
CA PRO A 223 -18.86 -5.31 -7.32
C PRO A 223 -17.72 -6.34 -7.47
N GLY A 224 -17.79 -7.43 -6.69
CA GLY A 224 -16.80 -8.49 -6.74
C GLY A 224 -15.46 -8.19 -6.07
N TRP A 225 -15.32 -7.07 -5.33
CA TRP A 225 -14.22 -6.89 -4.39
C TRP A 225 -14.29 -7.97 -3.30
N PRO A 226 -13.35 -8.94 -3.23
CA PRO A 226 -13.41 -9.97 -2.22
C PRO A 226 -13.27 -9.33 -0.84
N GLU A 227 -14.22 -9.60 0.07
CA GLU A 227 -13.94 -9.43 1.50
C GLU A 227 -12.65 -10.20 1.80
N ILE A 228 -11.72 -9.60 2.55
CA ILE A 228 -10.52 -10.31 2.99
C ILE A 228 -10.99 -11.36 3.99
N SER A 229 -11.41 -12.52 3.47
CA SER A 229 -11.89 -13.62 4.26
C SER A 229 -10.71 -14.18 5.02
N GLY A 230 -10.65 -13.92 6.32
CA GLY A 230 -9.74 -14.58 7.25
C GLY A 230 -10.17 -16.01 7.54
N ARG A 231 -10.43 -16.81 6.51
CA ARG A 231 -10.59 -18.26 6.65
C ARG A 231 -9.23 -18.93 6.62
#